data_AF-A0A0K0NPU5-F1
#
_entry.id   AF-A0A0K0NPU5-F1
#
_cell.length_a   1.000
_cell.length_b   1.000
_cell.length_c   1.000
_cell.angle_alpha   90.00
_cell.angle_beta   90.00
_cell.angle_gamma   90.00
#
_symmetry.space_group_name_H-M   'P 1'
#
loop_
_entity.id
_entity.type
_entity.pdbx_description
1 polymer ?
#
loop_
_entity_poly.entity_id
_entity_poly.type
_entity_poly.pdbx_seq_one_letter_code
_entity_poly.pdbx_strand_id
1 'polypeptide(L)'
;MALKPRSAKKPSDAQVAALADKLADKQYGGAAPIVKTEKTVQRSLALPLSLDQAITRVSAENKLSGSGPKNTSAVIREALEQYLERRNSDN
;
A
#
# COMPACT_ATOMS: atom_id res chain seq x y z
N MET A 1 -46.38 -13.10 9.93
CA MET A 1 -45.92 -11.94 10.71
C MET A 1 -45.67 -10.78 9.75
N ALA A 2 -46.33 -9.63 9.91
CA ALA A 2 -46.12 -8.46 9.06
C ALA A 2 -45.07 -7.53 9.68
N LEU A 3 -44.06 -7.13 8.90
CA LEU A 3 -43.00 -6.22 9.34
C LEU A 3 -43.55 -4.79 9.50
N LYS A 4 -43.38 -4.21 10.69
CA LYS A 4 -43.78 -2.83 11.00
C LYS A 4 -42.92 -1.84 10.17
N PRO A 5 -43.51 -0.93 9.39
CA PRO A 5 -42.73 0.01 8.59
C PRO A 5 -41.94 0.95 9.51
N ARG A 6 -40.61 0.98 9.36
CA ARG A 6 -39.75 1.95 10.06
C ARG A 6 -40.08 3.33 9.49
N SER A 7 -40.48 4.26 10.36
CA SER A 7 -40.63 5.66 9.99
C SER A 7 -39.28 6.19 9.51
N ALA A 8 -39.16 6.41 8.19
CA ALA A 8 -37.98 7.01 7.61
C ALA A 8 -37.90 8.48 8.06
N LYS A 9 -36.98 8.77 8.97
CA LYS A 9 -36.63 10.15 9.33
C LYS A 9 -36.07 10.80 8.08
N LYS A 10 -36.70 11.88 7.59
CA LYS A 10 -36.21 12.62 6.43
C LYS A 10 -34.76 13.04 6.70
N PRO A 11 -33.80 12.64 5.85
CA PRO A 11 -32.41 13.04 6.01
C PRO A 11 -32.30 14.56 5.87
N SER A 12 -31.38 15.18 6.62
CA SER A 12 -31.12 16.61 6.47
C SER A 12 -30.38 16.90 5.17
N ASP A 13 -30.50 18.11 4.63
CA ASP A 13 -29.87 18.49 3.35
C ASP A 13 -28.35 18.25 3.33
N ALA A 14 -27.68 18.44 4.49
CA ALA A 14 -26.27 18.13 4.64
C ALA A 14 -25.95 16.63 4.53
N GLN A 15 -26.85 15.76 5.03
CA GLN A 15 -26.72 14.31 4.88
C GLN A 15 -27.00 13.88 3.45
N VAL A 16 -27.93 14.54 2.76
CA VAL A 16 -28.24 14.26 1.36
C VAL A 16 -27.05 14.63 0.47
N ALA A 17 -26.44 15.80 0.66
CA ALA A 17 -25.27 16.23 -0.10
C ALA A 17 -24.08 15.28 0.10
N ALA A 18 -23.76 14.93 1.35
CA ALA A 18 -22.67 14.00 1.66
C ALA A 18 -22.90 12.58 1.13
N LEU A 19 -24.17 12.16 0.96
CA LEU A 19 -24.53 10.86 0.41
C LEU A 19 -24.52 10.91 -1.12
N ALA A 20 -24.95 12.01 -1.74
CA ALA A 20 -24.84 12.25 -3.17
C ALA A 20 -23.37 12.24 -3.64
N ASP A 21 -22.46 12.89 -2.92
CA ASP A 21 -21.02 12.88 -3.25
C ASP A 21 -20.36 11.50 -3.14
N LYS A 22 -20.93 10.62 -2.29
CA LYS A 22 -20.48 9.23 -2.11
C LYS A 22 -21.07 8.28 -3.14
N LEU A 23 -22.31 8.54 -3.56
CA LEU A 23 -23.02 7.78 -4.58
C LEU A 23 -22.67 8.20 -6.01
N ALA A 24 -22.15 9.42 -6.19
CA ALA A 24 -21.65 9.86 -7.47
C ALA A 24 -20.60 8.85 -7.95
N ASP A 25 -20.84 8.27 -9.12
CA ASP A 25 -19.95 7.31 -9.77
C ASP A 25 -18.61 8.00 -10.03
N LYS A 26 -17.68 7.84 -9.09
CA LYS A 26 -16.29 8.20 -9.32
C LYS A 26 -15.79 7.19 -10.33
N GLN A 27 -15.39 7.69 -11.50
CA GLN A 27 -14.77 6.88 -12.55
C GLN A 27 -13.76 5.92 -11.91
N TYR A 28 -14.01 4.62 -11.97
CA TYR A 28 -13.07 3.61 -11.50
C TYR A 28 -11.75 3.85 -12.23
N GLY A 29 -10.68 4.11 -11.46
CA GLY A 29 -9.38 4.49 -12.00
C GLY A 29 -8.90 5.89 -11.65
N GLY A 30 -9.44 6.52 -10.60
CA GLY A 30 -8.80 7.70 -10.00
C GLY A 30 -7.31 7.40 -9.79
N ALA A 31 -6.46 8.09 -10.56
CA ALA A 31 -5.02 7.86 -10.55
C ALA A 31 -4.55 7.90 -9.11
N ALA A 32 -3.99 6.78 -8.63
CA ALA A 32 -3.29 6.76 -7.36
C ALA A 32 -2.33 7.96 -7.34
N PRO A 33 -2.21 8.68 -6.21
CA PRO A 33 -1.36 9.86 -6.14
C PRO A 33 0.00 9.49 -6.71
N ILE A 34 0.38 10.14 -7.80
CA ILE A 34 1.70 9.98 -8.40
C ILE A 34 2.65 10.65 -7.43
N VAL A 35 2.99 9.93 -6.36
CA VAL A 35 4.16 10.24 -5.54
C VAL A 35 5.29 10.32 -6.54
N LYS A 36 6.00 11.46 -6.58
CA LYS A 36 7.20 11.65 -7.40
C LYS A 36 8.26 10.66 -6.90
N THR A 37 8.11 9.40 -7.26
CA THR A 37 9.09 8.36 -7.01
C THR A 37 10.20 8.54 -8.01
N GLU A 38 11.45 8.51 -7.54
CA GLU A 38 12.59 8.41 -8.42
C GLU A 38 12.37 7.27 -9.43
N LYS A 39 12.84 7.48 -10.66
CA LYS A 39 12.71 6.48 -11.73
C LYS A 39 13.34 5.17 -11.26
N THR A 40 12.51 4.15 -11.09
CA THR A 40 12.99 2.81 -10.73
C THR A 40 13.71 2.22 -11.94
N VAL A 41 14.98 1.85 -11.77
CA VAL A 41 15.76 1.13 -12.78
C VAL A 41 15.66 -0.37 -12.51
N GLN A 42 15.22 -1.13 -13.52
CA GLN A 42 15.19 -2.59 -13.45
C GLN A 42 16.61 -3.14 -13.62
N ARG A 43 17.03 -4.02 -12.71
CA ARG A 43 18.30 -4.75 -12.79
C ARG A 43 18.08 -6.21 -12.43
N SER A 44 18.72 -7.10 -13.21
CA SER A 44 18.82 -8.52 -12.86
C SER A 44 20.04 -8.72 -11.98
N LEU A 45 19.84 -9.31 -10.80
CA LEU A 45 20.89 -9.59 -9.82
C LEU A 45 21.02 -11.09 -9.64
N ALA A 46 22.26 -11.59 -9.64
CA ALA A 46 22.53 -12.96 -9.23
C ALA A 46 22.75 -12.98 -7.71
N LEU A 47 21.95 -13.76 -6.99
CA LEU A 47 22.04 -13.92 -5.54
C LEU A 47 22.26 -15.39 -5.20
N PRO A 48 22.98 -15.70 -4.10
CA PRO A 48 23.00 -17.04 -3.55
C PRO A 48 21.58 -17.50 -3.17
N LEU A 49 21.29 -18.79 -3.39
CA LEU A 49 19.97 -19.37 -3.14
C LEU A 49 19.47 -19.13 -1.72
N SER A 50 20.35 -19.29 -0.73
CA SER A 50 20.02 -19.09 0.69
C SER A 50 19.54 -17.66 0.98
N LEU A 51 20.15 -16.68 0.31
CA LEU A 51 19.82 -15.27 0.48
C LEU A 51 18.50 -14.92 -0.22
N ASP A 52 18.27 -15.44 -1.44
CA ASP A 52 17.01 -15.25 -2.16
C ASP A 52 15.80 -15.82 -1.38
N GLN A 53 15.96 -17.01 -0.80
CA GLN A 53 14.95 -17.63 0.06
C GLN A 53 14.67 -16.80 1.32
N ALA A 54 15.71 -16.25 1.95
CA ALA A 54 15.56 -15.41 3.14
C ALA A 54 14.77 -14.12 2.83
N ILE A 55 15.09 -13.42 1.74
CA ILE A 55 14.36 -12.20 1.36
C ILE A 55 12.91 -12.52 1.03
N THR A 56 12.67 -13.61 0.28
CA THR A 56 11.33 -14.04 -0.08
C THR A 56 10.49 -14.34 1.16
N ARG A 57 11.07 -15.04 2.14
CA ARG A 57 10.43 -15.34 3.42
C ARG A 57 10.06 -14.07 4.19
N VAL A 58 10.99 -13.13 4.35
CA VAL A 58 10.73 -11.86 5.04
C VAL A 58 9.60 -11.08 4.34
N SER A 59 9.61 -11.02 3.01
CA SER A 59 8.55 -10.35 2.27
C SER A 59 7.18 -11.01 2.46
N ALA A 60 7.14 -12.34 2.59
CA ALA A 60 5.91 -13.09 2.83
C ALA A 60 5.39 -12.89 4.26
N GLU A 61 6.29 -12.88 5.25
CA GLU A 61 5.96 -12.60 6.65
C GLU A 61 5.41 -11.17 6.81
N ASN A 62 6.02 -10.18 6.15
CA ASN A 62 5.56 -8.78 6.14
C ASN A 62 4.19 -8.60 5.46
N LYS A 63 3.89 -9.40 4.43
CA LYS A 63 2.54 -9.42 3.82
C LYS A 63 1.49 -9.91 4.81
N LEU A 64 1.81 -10.97 5.57
CA LEU A 64 0.89 -11.58 6.54
C LEU A 64 0.67 -10.70 7.76
N SER A 65 1.74 -10.09 8.28
CA SER A 65 1.66 -9.18 9.44
C SER A 65 1.05 -7.83 9.10
N GLY A 66 1.03 -7.45 7.82
CA GLY A 66 0.57 -6.14 7.36
C GLY A 66 1.57 -5.01 7.66
N SER A 67 2.75 -5.34 8.20
CA SER A 67 3.79 -4.39 8.60
C SER A 67 5.06 -4.59 7.76
N GLY A 68 5.70 -3.49 7.37
CA GLY A 68 6.97 -3.50 6.63
C GLY A 68 6.85 -3.70 5.11
N PRO A 69 7.99 -3.85 4.42
CA PRO A 69 8.06 -3.99 2.96
C PRO A 69 7.46 -5.32 2.50
N LYS A 70 6.41 -5.22 1.68
CA LYS A 70 5.63 -6.36 1.16
C LYS A 70 6.23 -7.00 -0.08
N ASN A 71 7.26 -6.45 -0.69
CA ASN A 71 7.86 -7.00 -1.90
C ASN A 71 9.37 -7.13 -1.75
N THR A 72 9.94 -8.09 -2.49
CA THR A 72 11.37 -8.40 -2.50
C THR A 72 12.20 -7.17 -2.83
N SER A 73 11.77 -6.36 -3.82
CA SER A 73 12.46 -5.14 -4.22
C SER A 73 12.51 -4.06 -3.13
N ALA A 74 11.48 -3.90 -2.31
CA ALA A 74 11.47 -2.93 -1.21
C ALA A 74 12.30 -3.43 -0.04
N VAL A 75 12.28 -4.74 0.25
CA VAL A 75 13.20 -5.32 1.25
C VAL A 75 14.65 -5.06 0.84
N ILE A 76 14.99 -5.30 -0.44
CA ILE A 76 16.33 -5.05 -0.98
C ILE A 76 16.67 -3.56 -0.91
N ARG A 77 15.73 -2.68 -1.27
CA ARG A 77 15.94 -1.23 -1.20
C ARG A 77 16.26 -0.77 0.22
N GLU A 78 15.44 -1.15 1.19
CA GLU A 78 15.62 -0.77 2.59
C GLU A 78 16.97 -1.27 3.14
N ALA A 79 17.34 -2.52 2.82
CA ALA A 79 18.63 -3.07 3.21
C ALA A 79 19.82 -2.33 2.57
N LEU A 80 19.71 -1.93 1.29
CA LEU A 80 20.75 -1.18 0.59
C LEU A 80 20.88 0.25 1.11
N GLU A 81 19.76 0.93 1.38
CA GLU A 81 19.73 2.26 1.98
C GLU A 81 20.46 2.24 3.33
N GLN A 82 20.12 1.30 4.21
CA GLN A 82 20.79 1.15 5.50
C GLN A 82 22.30 0.85 5.35
N TYR A 83 22.69 0.03 4.38
CA TYR A 83 24.11 -0.29 4.13
C TYR A 83 24.89 0.94 3.65
N LEU A 84 24.31 1.72 2.72
CA LEU A 84 24.93 2.94 2.19
C LEU A 84 25.00 4.04 3.25
N GLU A 85 23.96 4.21 4.07
CA GLU A 85 23.97 5.15 5.20
C GLU A 85 25.08 4.83 6.19
N ARG A 86 25.21 3.56 6.62
CA ARG A 86 26.29 3.13 7.52
C ARG A 86 27.66 3.42 6.92
N ARG A 87 27.87 3.05 5.65
CA ARG A 87 29.14 3.29 4.97
C ARG A 87 29.49 4.77 4.84
N ASN A 88 28.50 5.63 4.59
CA ASN A 88 28.71 7.07 4.47
C ASN A 88 28.86 7.76 5.83
N SER A 89 28.41 7.13 6.92
CA SER A 89 28.57 7.65 8.29
C SER A 89 29.96 7.34 8.88
N ASP A 90 30.63 6.32 8.37
CA ASP A 90 31.99 5.90 8.78
C ASP A 90 33.11 6.64 8.01
N ASN A 91 32.77 7.65 7.19
CA ASN A 91 33.70 8.43 6.35
C ASN A 91 33.58 9.92 6.69
#